data_AF-A0AAU9I246-F1
#
_entry.id   AF-A0AAU9I246-F1
#
_cell.length_a   1.000
_cell.length_b   1.000
_cell.length_c   1.000
_cell.angle_alpha   90.00
_cell.angle_beta   90.00
_cell.angle_gamma   90.00
#
_symmetry.space_group_name_H-M   'P 1'
#
loop_
_entity.id
_entity.type
_entity.pdbx_description
1 polymer ?
#
loop_
_entity_poly.entity_id
_entity_poly.type
_entity_poly.pdbx_seq_one_letter_code
_entity_poly.pdbx_strand_id
1 'polypeptide(L)'
;MARKRQEMQRIIRLYRESTGDVSVNMHEVAKFAAKMGWPLPTPKSALDRLAEQFSIAAREETRHDEVTGRPYRSNLAYTDYSNGSQLVLWADIDQAPRPIARKAFVQRREQMIGDAVQLTLDVDHWNRVHKDDEPIEMPLDFAPDVEWRLAADDPGEKAA
;
A
#
# COMPACT_ATOMS: atom_id res chain seq x y z
N MET A 1 15.19 8.27 -13.28
CA MET A 1 14.40 8.00 -12.05
C MET A 1 15.27 7.69 -10.82
N ALA A 2 16.22 6.75 -10.88
CA ALA A 2 17.08 6.39 -9.74
C ALA A 2 17.88 7.58 -9.16
N ARG A 3 18.50 8.40 -10.04
CA ARG A 3 19.27 9.59 -9.64
C ARG A 3 18.44 10.63 -8.86
N LYS A 4 17.24 10.95 -9.35
CA LYS A 4 16.30 11.86 -8.67
C LYS A 4 15.93 11.34 -7.28
N ARG A 5 15.64 10.04 -7.15
CA ARG A 5 15.33 9.44 -5.84
C ARG A 5 16.52 9.50 -4.87
N GLN A 6 17.73 9.24 -5.35
CA GLN A 6 18.95 9.37 -4.55
C GLN A 6 19.20 10.80 -4.09
N GLU A 7 18.91 11.79 -4.94
CA GLU A 7 18.98 13.20 -4.58
C GLU A 7 17.96 13.56 -3.50
N MET A 8 16.72 13.09 -3.61
CA MET A 8 15.71 13.28 -2.56
C MET A 8 16.13 12.64 -1.23
N GLN A 9 16.71 11.44 -1.25
CA GLN A 9 17.27 10.78 -0.07
C GLN A 9 18.41 11.60 0.58
N ARG A 10 19.24 12.28 -0.23
CA ARG A 10 20.27 13.20 0.29
C ARG A 10 19.65 14.41 0.96
N ILE A 11 18.60 15.01 0.39
CA ILE A 11 17.89 16.15 1.00
C ILE A 11 17.23 15.76 2.32
N ILE A 12 16.61 14.58 2.40
CA ILE A 12 16.02 14.07 3.65
C ILE A 12 17.09 13.93 4.73
N ARG A 13 18.27 13.39 4.40
CA ARG A 13 19.40 13.28 5.34
C ARG A 13 19.91 14.65 5.78
N LEU A 14 20.09 15.57 4.85
CA LEU A 14 20.50 16.95 5.15
C LEU A 14 19.50 17.64 6.09
N TYR A 15 18.20 17.45 5.88
CA TYR A 15 17.18 18.00 6.77
C TYR A 15 17.32 17.44 8.19
N ARG A 16 17.48 16.11 8.34
CA ARG A 16 17.73 15.47 9.64
C ARG A 16 18.96 16.02 10.33
N GLU A 17 20.07 16.13 9.60
CA GLU A 17 21.34 16.68 10.11
C GLU A 17 21.20 18.14 10.56
N SER A 18 20.41 18.96 9.83
CA SER A 18 20.22 20.37 10.15
C SER A 18 19.28 20.64 11.34
N THR A 19 18.34 19.74 11.60
CA THR A 19 17.34 19.90 12.67
C THR A 19 17.71 19.16 13.94
N GLY A 20 18.47 18.07 13.81
CA GLY A 20 18.73 17.12 14.91
C GLY A 20 17.53 16.21 15.20
N ASP A 21 16.44 16.31 14.43
CA ASP A 21 15.22 15.54 14.67
C ASP A 21 15.37 14.09 14.21
N VAL A 22 15.06 13.15 15.11
CA VAL A 22 15.02 11.72 14.80
C VAL A 22 13.84 11.38 13.89
N SER A 23 12.70 12.05 14.10
CA SER A 23 11.47 11.90 13.31
C SER A 23 11.26 13.12 12.42
N VAL A 24 10.99 12.90 11.13
CA VAL A 24 10.86 13.98 10.16
C VAL A 24 9.50 13.99 9.49
N ASN A 25 8.85 15.16 9.46
CA ASN A 25 7.65 15.39 8.66
C ASN A 25 8.03 15.70 7.21
N MET A 26 7.56 14.88 6.26
CA MET A 26 7.88 15.04 4.83
C MET A 26 7.33 16.34 4.22
N HIS A 27 6.30 16.96 4.80
CA HIS A 27 5.85 18.30 4.39
C HIS A 27 6.90 19.37 4.69
N GLU A 28 7.57 19.28 5.85
CA GLU A 28 8.64 20.22 6.20
C GLU A 28 9.88 19.98 5.34
N VAL A 29 10.21 18.72 5.03
CA VAL A 29 11.28 18.40 4.06
C VAL A 29 10.96 18.97 2.69
N ALA A 30 9.71 18.89 2.23
CA ALA A 30 9.31 19.45 0.95
C ALA A 30 9.46 20.98 0.92
N LYS A 31 9.05 21.67 2.00
CA LYS A 31 9.26 23.12 2.16
C LYS A 31 10.75 23.47 2.19
N PHE A 32 11.56 22.71 2.91
CA PHE A 32 13.02 22.88 2.97
C PHE A 32 13.67 22.69 1.60
N ALA A 33 13.33 21.61 0.89
CA ALA A 33 13.81 21.34 -0.45
C ALA A 33 13.44 22.47 -1.42
N ALA A 34 12.19 22.94 -1.37
CA ALA A 34 11.73 24.05 -2.22
C ALA A 34 12.50 25.35 -1.93
N LYS A 35 12.77 25.67 -0.66
CA LYS A 35 13.60 26.82 -0.27
C LYS A 35 15.04 26.72 -0.79
N MET A 36 15.57 25.51 -0.91
CA MET A 36 16.89 25.23 -1.50
C MET A 36 16.90 25.24 -3.04
N GLY A 37 15.77 25.52 -3.69
CA GLY A 37 15.64 25.55 -5.15
C GLY A 37 15.33 24.19 -5.79
N TRP A 38 14.92 23.18 -5.01
CA TRP A 38 14.44 21.92 -5.58
C TRP A 38 13.15 22.14 -6.38
N PRO A 39 13.05 21.61 -7.61
CA PRO A 39 11.88 21.84 -8.45
C PRO A 39 10.64 21.14 -7.90
N LEU A 40 9.55 21.90 -7.80
CA LEU A 40 8.24 21.37 -7.45
C LEU A 40 7.71 20.47 -8.57
N PRO A 41 6.97 19.39 -8.24
CA PRO A 41 6.36 18.54 -9.25
C PRO A 41 5.28 19.30 -10.05
N THR A 42 5.17 19.00 -11.34
CA THR A 42 4.09 19.52 -12.17
C THR A 42 2.74 19.03 -11.65
N PRO A 43 1.72 19.89 -11.54
CA PRO A 43 0.38 19.46 -11.18
C PRO A 43 -0.19 18.44 -12.17
N LYS A 44 -0.86 17.40 -11.65
CA LYS A 44 -1.66 16.48 -12.47
C LYS A 44 -2.77 17.22 -13.20
N SER A 45 -3.12 16.78 -14.41
CA SER A 45 -4.25 17.33 -15.17
C SER A 45 -5.59 17.02 -14.48
N ALA A 46 -6.66 17.73 -14.84
CA ALA A 46 -7.99 17.48 -14.30
C ALA A 46 -8.47 16.05 -14.63
N LEU A 47 -8.16 15.55 -15.83
CA LEU A 47 -8.51 14.19 -16.24
C LEU A 47 -7.74 13.14 -15.44
N ASP A 48 -6.45 13.34 -15.19
CA ASP A 48 -5.66 12.41 -14.36
C ASP A 48 -6.22 12.32 -12.94
N ARG A 49 -6.59 13.46 -12.35
CA ARG A 49 -7.21 13.51 -11.02
C ARG A 49 -8.56 12.81 -11.00
N LEU A 50 -9.38 12.97 -12.04
CA LEU A 50 -10.67 12.31 -12.16
C LEU A 50 -10.50 10.79 -12.31
N ALA A 51 -9.53 10.33 -13.10
CA ALA A 51 -9.21 8.91 -13.24
C ALA A 51 -8.75 8.28 -11.91
N GLU A 52 -7.99 9.02 -11.09
CA GLU A 52 -7.62 8.60 -9.74
C GLU A 52 -8.84 8.48 -8.82
N GLN A 53 -9.78 9.42 -8.89
CA GLN A 53 -11.04 9.35 -8.13
C GLN A 53 -11.88 8.13 -8.53
N PHE A 54 -12.00 7.83 -9.82
CA PHE A 54 -12.68 6.61 -10.28
C PHE A 54 -11.97 5.34 -9.80
N SER A 55 -10.64 5.33 -9.80
CA SER A 55 -9.86 4.19 -9.30
C SER A 55 -10.05 3.96 -7.80
N ILE A 56 -10.18 5.04 -7.02
CA ILE A 56 -10.51 4.97 -5.58
C ILE A 56 -11.93 4.41 -5.41
N ALA A 57 -12.92 4.99 -6.09
CA ALA A 57 -14.32 4.56 -6.01
C ALA A 57 -14.48 3.08 -6.38
N ALA A 58 -13.83 2.62 -7.46
CA ALA A 58 -13.87 1.23 -7.88
C ALA A 58 -13.27 0.27 -6.82
N ARG A 59 -12.27 0.72 -6.06
CA ARG A 59 -11.66 -0.09 -4.99
C ARG A 59 -12.55 -0.23 -3.75
N GLU A 60 -13.35 0.79 -3.47
CA GLU A 60 -14.24 0.89 -2.32
C GLU A 60 -15.57 0.19 -2.54
N GLU A 61 -16.00 0.02 -3.79
CA GLU A 61 -17.22 -0.70 -4.11
C GLU A 61 -17.17 -2.15 -3.58
N THR A 62 -18.13 -2.46 -2.73
CA THR A 62 -18.33 -3.78 -2.14
C THR A 62 -19.75 -4.26 -2.37
N ARG A 63 -19.89 -5.57 -2.55
CA ARG A 63 -21.16 -6.30 -2.56
C ARG A 63 -21.14 -7.34 -1.46
N HIS A 64 -22.29 -7.91 -1.13
CA HIS A 64 -22.39 -8.98 -0.15
C HIS A 64 -22.64 -10.30 -0.89
N ASP A 65 -21.93 -11.34 -0.47
CA ASP A 65 -22.11 -12.68 -0.99
C ASP A 65 -23.46 -13.25 -0.51
N GLU A 66 -24.28 -13.76 -1.43
CA GLU A 66 -25.65 -14.19 -1.12
C GLU A 66 -25.70 -15.40 -0.16
N VAL A 67 -24.65 -16.23 -0.16
CA VAL A 67 -24.59 -17.47 0.62
C VAL A 67 -24.04 -17.21 2.02
N THR A 68 -22.94 -16.46 2.11
CA THR A 68 -22.22 -16.21 3.37
C THR A 68 -22.63 -14.91 4.04
N GLY A 69 -23.30 -14.00 3.32
CA GLY A 69 -23.62 -12.65 3.78
C GLY A 69 -22.38 -11.76 3.96
N ARG A 70 -21.18 -12.21 3.57
CA ARG A 70 -19.93 -11.48 3.81
C ARG A 70 -19.67 -10.44 2.73
N PRO A 71 -19.11 -9.27 3.07
CA PRO A 71 -18.73 -8.29 2.07
C PRO A 71 -17.53 -8.78 1.25
N TYR A 72 -17.59 -8.55 -0.06
CA TYR A 72 -16.48 -8.75 -0.98
C TYR A 72 -16.34 -7.53 -1.91
N ARG A 73 -15.14 -7.32 -2.46
CA ARG A 73 -14.90 -6.23 -3.42
C ARG A 73 -15.47 -6.57 -4.78
N SER A 74 -16.28 -5.66 -5.31
CA SER A 74 -16.93 -5.78 -6.62
C SER A 74 -15.92 -5.78 -7.76
N ASN A 75 -14.83 -5.02 -7.63
CA ASN A 75 -13.86 -4.84 -8.70
C ASN A 75 -12.51 -5.49 -8.41
N LEU A 76 -11.98 -6.19 -9.41
CA LEU A 76 -10.65 -6.76 -9.46
C LEU A 76 -9.70 -5.80 -10.19
N ALA A 77 -8.81 -5.16 -9.44
CA ALA A 77 -7.70 -4.42 -10.02
C ALA A 77 -6.56 -5.37 -10.38
N TYR A 78 -6.05 -5.28 -11.61
CA TYR A 78 -4.86 -6.00 -12.04
C TYR A 78 -4.04 -5.15 -12.99
N THR A 79 -2.71 -5.31 -12.94
CA THR A 79 -1.82 -4.61 -13.87
C THR A 79 -1.59 -5.43 -15.12
N ASP A 80 -1.63 -4.77 -16.27
CA ASP A 80 -1.27 -5.37 -17.54
C ASP A 80 -0.23 -4.53 -18.27
N TYR A 81 0.64 -5.21 -19.03
CA TYR A 81 1.65 -4.55 -19.85
C TYR A 81 1.10 -4.46 -21.27
N SER A 82 0.70 -3.26 -21.67
CA SER A 82 0.22 -2.97 -23.02
C SER A 82 0.98 -1.78 -23.60
N ASN A 83 1.42 -1.91 -24.86
CA ASN A 83 2.14 -0.88 -25.60
C ASN A 83 3.35 -0.28 -24.85
N GLY A 84 4.13 -1.13 -24.16
CA GLY A 84 5.33 -0.70 -23.42
C GLY A 84 5.06 0.05 -22.12
N SER A 85 3.79 0.16 -21.70
CA SER A 85 3.38 0.79 -20.44
C SER A 85 2.61 -0.19 -19.56
N GLN A 86 2.78 -0.06 -18.23
CA GLN A 86 2.00 -0.79 -17.26
C GLN A 86 0.72 -0.01 -16.97
N LEU A 87 -0.44 -0.63 -17.21
CA LEU A 87 -1.76 -0.06 -16.95
C LEU A 87 -2.44 -0.83 -15.82
N VAL A 88 -3.21 -0.13 -14.99
CA VAL A 88 -4.13 -0.76 -14.05
C VAL A 88 -5.48 -0.90 -14.75
N LEU A 89 -5.96 -2.13 -14.85
CA LEU A 89 -7.27 -2.47 -15.40
C LEU A 89 -8.18 -2.95 -14.28
N TRP A 90 -9.47 -2.74 -14.48
CA TRP A 90 -10.54 -3.08 -13.54
C TRP A 90 -11.50 -4.04 -14.23
N ALA A 91 -11.85 -5.14 -13.57
CA ALA A 91 -12.87 -6.07 -14.02
C ALA A 91 -13.85 -6.37 -12.89
N ASP A 92 -15.13 -6.47 -13.19
CA ASP A 92 -16.13 -6.92 -12.22
C ASP A 92 -15.85 -8.38 -11.82
N ILE A 93 -15.86 -8.69 -10.53
CA ILE A 93 -15.49 -10.00 -9.99
C ILE A 93 -16.41 -11.13 -10.45
N ASP A 94 -17.69 -10.83 -10.72
CA ASP A 94 -18.69 -11.82 -11.12
C ASP A 94 -18.65 -12.09 -12.63
N GLN A 95 -18.08 -11.16 -13.41
CA GLN A 95 -17.98 -11.25 -14.87
C GLN A 95 -16.56 -11.61 -15.35
N ALA A 96 -15.55 -11.44 -14.51
CA ALA A 96 -14.15 -11.61 -14.89
C ALA A 96 -13.83 -13.07 -15.30
N PRO A 97 -13.22 -13.29 -16.47
CA PRO A 97 -12.67 -14.59 -16.83
C PRO A 97 -11.66 -15.10 -15.80
N ARG A 98 -11.67 -16.41 -15.54
CA ARG A 98 -10.76 -17.08 -14.57
C ARG A 98 -9.28 -16.64 -14.68
N PRO A 99 -8.67 -16.48 -15.88
CA PRO A 99 -7.29 -15.99 -15.99
C PRO A 99 -7.09 -14.58 -15.42
N ILE A 100 -8.05 -13.68 -15.64
CA ILE A 100 -8.02 -12.30 -15.11
C ILE A 100 -8.16 -12.32 -13.60
N ALA A 101 -9.15 -13.06 -13.08
CA ALA A 101 -9.35 -13.18 -11.63
C ALA A 101 -8.13 -13.76 -10.93
N ARG A 102 -7.56 -14.85 -11.47
CA ARG A 102 -6.32 -15.45 -10.95
C ARG A 102 -5.16 -14.45 -10.94
N LYS A 103 -4.98 -13.69 -12.03
CA LYS A 103 -3.92 -12.67 -12.12
C LYS A 103 -4.08 -11.60 -11.04
N ALA A 104 -5.29 -11.06 -10.86
CA ALA A 104 -5.58 -10.07 -9.82
C ALA A 104 -5.29 -10.61 -8.41
N PHE A 105 -5.70 -11.85 -8.12
CA PHE A 105 -5.47 -12.49 -6.83
C PHE A 105 -3.99 -12.75 -6.55
N VAL A 106 -3.25 -13.27 -7.53
CA VAL A 106 -1.81 -13.48 -7.39
C VAL A 106 -1.08 -12.15 -7.19
N GLN A 107 -1.38 -11.11 -7.97
CA GLN A 107 -0.74 -9.81 -7.78
C GLN A 107 -0.96 -9.22 -6.39
N ARG A 108 -2.19 -9.34 -5.85
CA ARG A 108 -2.49 -8.91 -4.49
C ARG A 108 -1.76 -9.76 -3.44
N ARG A 109 -1.62 -11.07 -3.66
CA ARG A 109 -0.80 -11.94 -2.80
C ARG A 109 0.68 -11.52 -2.83
N GLU A 110 1.23 -11.23 -4.00
CA GLU A 110 2.62 -10.80 -4.14
C GLU A 110 2.87 -9.44 -3.46
N GLN A 111 1.88 -8.53 -3.45
CA GLN A 111 1.96 -7.30 -2.66
C GLN A 111 2.09 -7.60 -1.16
N MET A 112 1.24 -8.48 -0.62
CA MET A 112 1.32 -8.89 0.80
C MET A 112 2.67 -9.51 1.14
N ILE A 113 3.23 -10.33 0.25
CA ILE A 113 4.54 -10.96 0.45
C ILE A 113 5.65 -9.92 0.40
N GLY A 114 5.60 -8.98 -0.55
CA GLY A 114 6.58 -7.90 -0.65
C GLY A 114 6.66 -7.09 0.65
N ASP A 115 5.51 -6.73 1.21
CA ASP A 115 5.43 -6.01 2.48
C ASP A 115 5.96 -6.86 3.65
N ALA A 116 5.58 -8.15 3.72
CA ALA A 116 6.05 -9.07 4.75
C ALA A 116 7.58 -9.26 4.72
N VAL A 117 8.17 -9.42 3.54
CA VAL A 117 9.62 -9.55 3.37
C VAL A 117 10.33 -8.28 3.85
N GLN A 118 9.84 -7.10 3.47
CA GLN A 118 10.45 -5.84 3.90
C GLN A 118 10.34 -5.67 5.43
N LEU A 119 9.18 -5.98 6.01
CA LEU A 119 8.95 -5.90 7.45
C LEU A 119 9.90 -6.81 8.23
N THR A 120 10.12 -8.05 7.79
CA THR A 120 11.10 -8.96 8.42
C THR A 120 12.49 -8.36 8.40
N LEU A 121 12.96 -7.88 7.24
CA LEU A 121 14.30 -7.31 7.12
C LEU A 121 14.48 -6.06 8.00
N ASP A 122 13.44 -5.24 8.12
CA ASP A 122 13.44 -4.03 8.94
C ASP A 122 13.50 -4.37 10.44
N VAL A 123 12.68 -5.32 10.91
CA VAL A 123 12.67 -5.79 12.30
C VAL A 123 14.00 -6.46 12.65
N ASP A 124 14.52 -7.33 11.79
CA ASP A 124 15.81 -7.99 11.98
C ASP A 124 16.95 -6.97 12.11
N HIS A 125 16.96 -5.95 11.24
CA HIS A 125 17.95 -4.89 11.31
C HIS A 125 17.83 -4.08 12.61
N TRP A 126 16.61 -3.71 12.98
CA TRP A 126 16.36 -2.90 14.18
C TRP A 126 16.77 -3.65 15.45
N ASN A 127 16.33 -4.90 15.63
CA ASN A 127 16.69 -5.77 16.76
C ASN A 127 18.21 -5.99 16.84
N ARG A 128 18.90 -6.15 15.69
CA ARG A 128 20.36 -6.30 15.65
C ARG A 128 21.11 -5.03 16.09
N VAL A 129 20.55 -3.85 15.86
CA VAL A 129 21.13 -2.56 16.28
C VAL A 129 20.83 -2.30 17.76
N HIS A 130 19.64 -2.67 18.23
CA HIS A 130 19.15 -2.43 19.59
C HIS A 130 19.19 -3.72 20.42
N LYS A 131 20.40 -4.30 20.57
CA LYS A 131 20.57 -5.63 21.19
C LYS A 131 20.27 -5.67 22.69
N ASP A 132 20.33 -4.52 23.34
CA ASP A 132 20.10 -4.37 24.78
C ASP A 132 18.60 -4.16 25.10
N ASP A 133 17.78 -3.89 24.08
CA ASP A 133 16.34 -3.74 24.20
C ASP A 133 15.64 -5.11 24.07
N GLU A 134 14.42 -5.21 24.58
CA GLU A 134 13.56 -6.38 24.35
C GLU A 134 13.30 -6.53 22.84
N PRO A 135 13.60 -7.70 22.23
CA PRO A 135 13.40 -7.89 20.80
C PRO A 135 11.95 -7.68 20.40
N ILE A 136 11.74 -6.92 19.32
CA ILE A 136 10.41 -6.81 18.71
C ILE A 136 10.11 -8.11 17.97
N GLU A 137 9.07 -8.82 18.42
CA GLU A 137 8.53 -9.99 17.72
C GLU A 137 7.41 -9.57 16.77
N MET A 138 7.50 -10.02 15.52
CA MET A 138 6.52 -9.70 14.48
C MET A 138 6.16 -10.97 13.69
N PRO A 139 5.22 -11.80 14.20
CA PRO A 139 4.83 -13.03 13.52
C PRO A 139 4.15 -12.75 12.18
N LEU A 140 4.46 -13.58 11.18
CA LEU A 140 3.88 -13.49 9.83
C LEU A 140 2.84 -14.58 9.54
N ASP A 141 2.50 -15.39 10.54
CA ASP A 141 1.33 -16.25 10.46
C ASP A 141 0.07 -15.42 10.77
N PHE A 142 -0.57 -14.94 9.70
CA PHE A 142 -1.77 -14.12 9.80
C PHE A 142 -3.06 -14.94 9.96
N ALA A 143 -3.00 -16.28 10.01
CA ALA A 143 -4.20 -17.10 10.05
C ALA A 143 -5.12 -16.74 11.25
N PRO A 144 -4.62 -16.60 12.50
CA PRO A 144 -5.46 -16.19 13.63
C PRO A 144 -6.05 -14.79 13.43
N ASP A 145 -5.25 -13.82 12.98
CA ASP A 145 -5.70 -12.44 12.74
C ASP A 145 -6.81 -12.33 11.68
N VAL A 146 -6.76 -13.20 10.66
CA VAL A 146 -7.79 -13.29 9.62
C VAL A 146 -9.05 -13.92 10.19
N GLU A 147 -8.93 -15.03 10.92
CA GLU A 147 -10.06 -15.70 11.55
C GLU A 147 -10.80 -14.79 12.53
N TRP A 148 -10.06 -14.06 13.38
CA TRP A 148 -10.65 -13.11 14.33
C TRP A 148 -11.42 -11.99 13.63
N ARG A 149 -10.89 -11.42 12.53
CA ARG A 149 -11.63 -10.40 11.76
C ARG A 149 -12.87 -10.99 11.09
N LEU A 150 -12.76 -12.18 10.52
CA LEU A 150 -13.91 -12.86 9.90
C LEU A 150 -15.02 -13.20 10.91
N ALA A 151 -14.66 -13.46 12.17
CA ALA A 151 -15.62 -13.69 13.25
C ALA A 151 -16.23 -12.37 13.77
N ALA A 152 -15.41 -11.33 13.96
CA ALA A 152 -15.88 -10.03 14.43
C ALA A 152 -16.84 -9.34 13.44
N ASP A 153 -16.64 -9.58 12.14
CA ASP A 153 -17.48 -9.06 11.07
C ASP A 153 -18.69 -9.98 10.74
N ASP A 154 -18.98 -11.00 11.56
CA ASP A 154 -20.13 -11.89 11.36
C ASP A 154 -21.46 -11.16 11.69
N PRO A 155 -22.34 -10.92 10.69
CA PRO A 155 -23.62 -10.27 10.93
C PRO A 155 -24.58 -11.09 11.80
N GLY A 156 -24.27 -12.36 12.11
CA GLY A 156 -25.00 -13.21 13.04
C GLY A 156 -24.82 -12.85 14.52
N GLU A 157 -23.84 -12.02 14.87
CA GLU A 157 -23.56 -11.59 16.25
C GLU A 157 -24.01 -10.14 16.51
N LYS A 158 -25.14 -9.71 15.93
CA LYS A 158 -25.87 -8.56 16.45
C LYS A 158 -26.50 -8.95 17.79
N ALA A 159 -25.75 -8.66 18.86
CA ALA A 159 -26.15 -8.55 20.27
C ALA A 159 -27.61 -8.94 20.57
N ALA A 160 -27.78 -10.13 21.13
CA ALA A 160 -28.94 -10.48 21.95
C ALA A 160 -28.77 -9.91 23.38
#